data_AF-A0A8J7U4E9-F1
#
_entry.id   AF-A0A8J7U4E9-F1
#
_cell.length_a   1.000
_cell.length_b   1.000
_cell.length_c   1.000
_cell.angle_alpha   90.00
_cell.angle_beta   90.00
_cell.angle_gamma   90.00
#
_symmetry.space_group_name_H-M   'P 1'
#
loop_
_entity.id
_entity.type
_entity.pdbx_description
1 polymer ?
#
loop_
_entity_poly.entity_id
_entity_poly.type
_entity_poly.pdbx_seq_one_letter_code
_entity_poly.pdbx_strand_id
1 'polypeptide(L)'
;MEAMKVTPKQRRFLKAQSHHLKPLIQLGKEGPSAGFLRQLEEQINAHELIKVKVLGNCLAEKEEIEAAVGSVGVTVVQKIGHIYTFFRQREENSNFDLDE
;
A
#
# COMPACT_ATOMS: atom_id res chain seq x y z
N MET A 1 -2.08 -15.60 -1.13
CA MET A 1 -1.27 -14.70 -1.97
C MET A 1 -0.13 -14.19 -1.11
N GLU A 2 1.12 -14.47 -1.48
CA GLU A 2 2.29 -14.07 -0.71
C GLU A 2 2.69 -12.65 -1.11
N ALA A 3 2.96 -11.77 -0.13
CA ALA A 3 3.39 -10.41 -0.42
C ALA A 3 4.81 -10.42 -1.03
N MET A 4 4.98 -9.76 -2.18
CA MET A 4 6.27 -9.72 -2.87
C MET A 4 7.36 -9.11 -1.98
N LYS A 5 8.50 -9.80 -1.90
CA LYS A 5 9.67 -9.30 -1.16
C LYS A 5 10.42 -8.26 -2.00
N VAL A 6 10.25 -6.99 -1.64
CA VAL A 6 10.91 -5.85 -2.30
C VAL A 6 12.30 -5.61 -1.68
N THR A 7 13.34 -5.55 -2.52
CA THR A 7 14.72 -5.26 -2.08
C THR A 7 14.89 -3.81 -1.61
N PRO A 8 15.96 -3.46 -0.88
CA PRO A 8 16.22 -2.07 -0.49
C PRO A 8 16.33 -1.10 -1.67
N LYS A 9 16.92 -1.54 -2.80
CA LYS A 9 17.05 -0.74 -4.04
C LYS A 9 15.69 -0.48 -4.67
N GLN A 10 14.90 -1.54 -4.88
CA GLN A 10 13.52 -1.44 -5.39
C GLN A 10 12.64 -0.58 -4.47
N ARG A 11 12.76 -0.74 -3.14
CA ARG A 11 12.02 0.08 -2.18
C ARG A 11 12.38 1.55 -2.32
N ARG A 12 13.66 1.91 -2.53
CA ARG A 12 14.07 3.30 -2.78
C ARG A 12 13.46 3.86 -4.06
N PHE A 13 13.45 3.06 -5.13
CA PHE A 13 12.82 3.42 -6.39
C PHE A 13 11.31 3.67 -6.22
N LEU A 14 10.57 2.74 -5.62
CA LEU A 14 9.13 2.88 -5.34
C LEU A 14 8.82 4.08 -4.44
N LYS A 15 9.68 4.39 -3.46
CA LYS A 15 9.55 5.60 -2.64
C LYS A 15 9.62 6.86 -3.50
N ALA A 16 10.59 6.95 -4.41
CA ALA A 16 10.74 8.08 -5.33
C ALA A 16 9.51 8.23 -6.23
N GLN A 17 9.07 7.13 -6.85
CA GLN A 17 7.86 7.11 -7.68
C GLN A 17 6.61 7.53 -6.90
N SER A 18 6.51 7.11 -5.63
CA SER A 18 5.37 7.47 -4.80
C SER A 18 5.33 8.94 -4.43
N HIS A 19 6.45 9.68 -4.44
CA HIS A 19 6.53 11.03 -3.88
C HIS A 19 5.45 11.97 -4.42
N HIS A 20 5.21 11.95 -5.74
CA HIS A 20 4.23 12.81 -6.43
C HIS A 20 2.78 12.31 -6.34
N LEU A 21 2.56 11.09 -5.86
CA LEU A 21 1.23 10.53 -5.73
C LEU A 21 0.47 11.19 -4.57
N LYS A 22 -0.83 11.40 -4.77
CA LYS A 22 -1.77 11.77 -3.71
C LYS A 22 -2.40 10.49 -3.13
N PRO A 23 -2.83 10.48 -1.86
CA PRO A 23 -3.59 9.37 -1.32
C PRO A 23 -4.88 9.16 -2.12
N LEU A 24 -5.09 7.94 -2.61
CA LEU A 24 -6.29 7.58 -3.40
C LEU A 24 -7.46 7.20 -2.50
N ILE A 25 -7.15 6.55 -1.37
CA ILE A 25 -8.14 6.08 -0.40
C ILE A 25 -7.71 6.48 1.01
N GLN A 26 -8.67 6.44 1.94
CA GLN A 26 -8.44 6.77 3.34
C GLN A 26 -8.96 5.68 4.28
N LEU A 27 -8.21 5.42 5.35
CA LEU A 27 -8.62 4.56 6.45
C LEU A 27 -9.41 5.38 7.47
N GLY A 28 -10.66 4.98 7.70
CA GLY A 28 -11.57 5.64 8.64
C GLY A 28 -11.20 5.41 10.11
N LYS A 29 -12.06 5.93 10.99
CA LYS A 29 -11.89 5.84 12.45
C LYS A 29 -11.90 4.40 12.96
N GLU A 30 -12.71 3.55 12.32
CA GLU A 30 -12.94 2.14 12.67
C GLU A 30 -11.80 1.21 12.24
N GLY A 31 -10.77 1.72 11.54
CA GLY A 31 -9.65 0.90 11.08
C GLY A 31 -9.94 0.12 9.79
N PRO A 32 -9.20 -0.97 9.53
CA PRO A 32 -9.26 -1.73 8.28
C PRO A 32 -10.52 -2.61 8.20
N SER A 33 -11.63 -2.00 7.77
CA SER A 33 -12.87 -2.70 7.51
C SER A 33 -12.82 -3.52 6.20
N ALA A 34 -13.73 -4.47 6.04
CA ALA A 34 -13.86 -5.25 4.81
C ALA A 34 -14.06 -4.37 3.56
N GLY A 35 -14.82 -3.27 3.69
CA GLY A 35 -15.00 -2.29 2.61
C GLY A 35 -13.71 -1.58 2.24
N PHE A 36 -12.91 -1.21 3.25
CA PHE A 36 -11.59 -0.64 3.01
C PHE A 36 -10.64 -1.63 2.32
N LEU A 37 -10.59 -2.89 2.78
CA LEU A 37 -9.73 -3.91 2.18
C LEU A 37 -10.10 -4.20 0.72
N ARG A 38 -11.39 -4.29 0.41
CA ARG A 38 -11.86 -4.43 -0.97
C ARG A 38 -11.46 -3.23 -1.83
N GLN A 39 -11.63 -2.02 -1.31
CA GLN A 39 -11.22 -0.82 -2.04
C GLN A 39 -9.70 -0.79 -2.26
N LEU A 40 -8.92 -1.16 -1.24
CA LEU A 40 -7.46 -1.29 -1.33
C LEU A 40 -7.08 -2.27 -2.43
N GLU A 41 -7.74 -3.43 -2.50
CA GLU A 41 -7.50 -4.46 -3.51
C GLU A 41 -7.82 -3.98 -4.92
N GLU A 42 -8.96 -3.30 -5.12
CA GLU A 42 -9.34 -2.73 -6.41
C GLU A 42 -8.33 -1.66 -6.87
N GLN A 43 -7.93 -0.75 -5.97
CA GLN A 43 -7.01 0.35 -6.30
C GLN A 43 -5.58 -0.13 -6.53
N ILE A 44 -5.08 -1.08 -5.72
CA ILE A 44 -3.74 -1.61 -5.92
C ILE A 44 -3.67 -2.46 -7.20
N ASN A 45 -4.75 -3.16 -7.58
CA ASN A 45 -4.82 -3.81 -8.89
C ASN A 45 -4.77 -2.81 -10.04
N ALA A 46 -5.41 -1.66 -9.91
CA ALA A 46 -5.49 -0.65 -10.97
C ALA A 46 -4.21 0.20 -11.12
N HIS A 47 -3.41 0.34 -10.07
CA HIS A 47 -2.29 1.29 -10.05
C HIS A 47 -0.94 0.70 -9.64
N GLU A 48 -0.91 -0.49 -9.04
CA GLU A 48 0.25 -1.19 -8.47
C GLU A 48 0.93 -0.50 -7.30
N LEU A 49 1.01 0.84 -7.31
CA LEU A 49 1.59 1.68 -6.27
C LEU A 49 0.57 2.73 -5.84
N ILE A 50 0.11 2.66 -4.59
CA ILE A 50 -0.91 3.58 -4.07
C ILE A 50 -0.52 4.16 -2.72
N LYS A 51 -1.04 5.35 -2.45
CA LYS A 51 -0.99 5.96 -1.12
C LYS A 51 -2.33 5.86 -0.43
N VAL A 52 -2.29 5.56 0.86
CA VAL A 52 -3.45 5.51 1.74
C VAL A 52 -3.25 6.49 2.89
N LYS A 53 -4.25 7.33 3.16
CA LYS A 53 -4.24 8.22 4.31
C LYS A 53 -4.96 7.56 5.48
N VAL A 54 -4.27 7.37 6.60
CA VAL A 54 -4.89 6.95 7.87
C VAL A 54 -5.35 8.19 8.61
N LEU A 55 -6.63 8.27 8.96
CA LEU A 55 -7.10 9.40 9.75
C LEU A 55 -6.43 9.41 11.13
N GLY A 56 -6.11 10.60 11.65
CA GLY A 56 -5.42 10.73 12.94
C GLY A 56 -6.22 10.25 14.15
N ASN A 57 -7.52 10.00 13.97
CA ASN A 57 -8.41 9.43 14.97
C ASN A 57 -8.69 7.94 14.77
N CYS A 58 -7.98 7.28 13.84
CA CYS A 58 -8.06 5.84 13.63
C CYS A 58 -7.70 5.10 14.93
N LEU A 59 -8.57 4.19 15.34
CA LEU A 59 -8.37 3.38 16.54
C LEU A 59 -7.45 2.18 16.29
N ALA A 60 -7.29 1.77 15.03
CA ALA A 60 -6.40 0.67 14.67
C ALA A 60 -4.93 1.07 14.83
N GLU A 61 -4.20 0.21 15.53
CA GLU A 61 -2.75 0.32 15.68
C GLU A 61 -2.03 0.01 14.37
N LYS A 62 -0.76 0.41 14.29
CA LYS A 62 0.07 0.18 13.10
C LYS A 62 0.11 -1.30 12.71
N GLU A 63 0.35 -2.17 13.69
CA GLU A 63 0.49 -3.62 13.47
C GLU A 63 -0.80 -4.23 12.95
N GLU A 64 -1.96 -3.74 13.40
CA GLU A 64 -3.27 -4.20 12.94
C GLU A 64 -3.52 -3.80 11.49
N ILE A 65 -3.15 -2.56 11.11
CA ILE A 65 -3.21 -2.09 9.73
C ILE A 65 -2.29 -2.93 8.84
N GLU A 66 -1.03 -3.11 9.24
CA GLU A 66 -0.03 -3.87 8.47
C GLU A 66 -0.43 -5.36 8.33
N ALA A 67 -0.98 -5.97 9.36
CA ALA A 67 -1.51 -7.33 9.31
C ALA A 67 -2.73 -7.44 8.38
N ALA A 68 -3.68 -6.50 8.48
CA ALA A 68 -4.89 -6.50 7.67
C ALA A 68 -4.56 -6.32 6.18
N VAL A 69 -3.72 -5.35 5.83
CA VAL A 69 -3.31 -5.15 4.43
C VAL A 69 -2.42 -6.30 3.93
N GLY A 70 -1.64 -6.93 4.82
CA GLY A 70 -0.87 -8.13 4.49
C GLY A 70 -1.75 -9.25 3.93
N SER A 71 -3.00 -9.37 4.38
CA SER A 71 -3.96 -10.35 3.86
C SER A 71 -4.36 -10.11 2.40
N VAL A 72 -4.22 -8.88 1.89
CA VAL A 72 -4.48 -8.49 0.48
C VAL A 72 -3.28 -8.80 -0.42
N GLY A 73 -2.16 -9.24 0.15
CA GLY A 73 -0.93 -9.55 -0.60
C GLY A 73 -0.20 -8.29 -1.08
N VAL A 74 -0.35 -7.17 -0.38
CA VAL A 74 0.38 -5.93 -0.68
C VAL A 74 1.61 -5.79 0.20
N THR A 75 2.64 -5.15 -0.33
CA THR A 75 3.88 -4.86 0.39
C THR A 75 3.90 -3.42 0.87
N VAL A 76 4.22 -3.22 2.15
CA VAL A 76 4.40 -1.89 2.73
C VAL A 76 5.75 -1.31 2.31
N VAL A 77 5.72 -0.31 1.43
CA VAL A 77 6.93 0.38 0.94
C VAL A 77 7.45 1.35 1.99
N GLN A 78 6.56 2.20 2.52
CA GLN A 78 6.87 3.19 3.53
C GLN A 78 5.63 3.72 4.26
N LYS A 79 5.86 4.30 5.43
CA LYS A 79 4.91 5.12 6.18
C LYS A 79 5.55 6.48 6.44
N ILE A 80 4.86 7.56 6.10
CA ILE A 80 5.26 8.94 6.40
C ILE A 80 4.10 9.61 7.12
N GLY A 81 4.25 9.82 8.43
CA GLY A 81 3.18 10.31 9.29
C GLY A 81 1.93 9.43 9.18
N HIS A 82 0.86 10.02 8.67
CA HIS A 82 -0.44 9.36 8.45
C HIS A 82 -0.60 8.74 7.05
N ILE A 83 0.41 8.80 6.19
CA ILE A 83 0.33 8.26 4.83
C ILE A 83 1.12 6.96 4.73
N TYR A 84 0.45 5.89 4.31
CA TYR A 84 1.08 4.64 3.90
C TYR A 84 1.23 4.59 2.39
N THR A 85 2.31 3.97 1.94
CA THR A 85 2.52 3.62 0.53
C THR A 85 2.58 2.11 0.42
N PHE A 86 1.69 1.54 -0.40
CA PHE A 86 1.59 0.11 -0.65
C PHE A 86 1.93 -0.19 -2.10
N PHE A 87 2.53 -1.35 -2.33
CA PHE A 87 2.90 -1.84 -3.64
C PHE A 87 2.46 -3.29 -3.84
N ARG A 88 1.91 -3.61 -5.01
CA ARG A 88 1.73 -4.97 -5.51
C ARG A 88 2.03 -4.96 -7.00
N GLN A 89 3.02 -5.76 -7.41
CA GLN A 89 3.36 -5.93 -8.82
C GLN A 89 2.27 -6.74 -9.52
N ARG A 90 1.89 -6.33 -10.73
CA ARG A 90 1.05 -7.15 -11.62
C ARG A 90 1.86 -8.27 -12.25
N GLU A 91 1.19 -9.39 -12.51
CA GLU A 91 1.78 -10.53 -13.21
C GLU A 91 2.08 -10.20 -14.68
N GLU A 92 1.26 -9.36 -15.31
CA GLU A 92 1.40 -8.96 -16.72
C GLU A 92 1.35 -7.44 -16.87
N ASN A 93 2.18 -6.89 -17.76
CA ASN A 93 2.24 -5.46 -18.08
C ASN A 93 2.42 -4.56 -16.84
N SER A 94 3.35 -4.92 -15.95
CA SER A 94 3.72 -4.09 -14.80
C SER A 94 4.21 -2.71 -15.27
N ASN A 95 3.73 -1.65 -14.62
CA ASN A 95 4.23 -0.29 -14.86
C ASN A 95 5.58 -0.04 -14.19
N PHE A 96 6.01 -0.95 -13.32
CA PHE A 96 7.26 -0.87 -12.59
C PHE A 96 8.16 -2.02 -13.05
N ASP A 97 9.23 -1.66 -13.74
CA ASP A 97 10.31 -2.57 -14.07
C ASP A 97 11.22 -2.68 -12.83
N LEU A 98 11.19 -3.84 -12.19
CA LEU A 98 11.89 -4.11 -10.93
C LEU A 98 13.04 -5.11 -11.10
N ASP A 99 13.47 -5.38 -12.33
CA ASP A 99 14.54 -6.34 -12.68
C ASP A 99 15.97 -5.87 -12.28
N GLU A 100 16.09 -4.84 -11.44
CA GLU A 100 17.35 -4.20 -11.05
C GLU A 100 17.62 -4.04 -9.54
#